data_AF-A0A976Q5A5-F1
#
_entry.id   AF-A0A976Q5A5-F1
#
_cell.length_a   1.000
_cell.length_b   1.000
_cell.length_c   1.000
_cell.angle_alpha   90.00
_cell.angle_beta   90.00
_cell.angle_gamma   90.00
#
_symmetry.space_group_name_H-M   'P 1'
#
loop_
_entity.id
_entity.type
_entity.pdbx_description
1 polymer ?
#
loop_
_entity_poly.entity_id
_entity_poly.type
_entity_poly.pdbx_seq_one_letter_code
_entity_poly.pdbx_strand_id
1 'polypeptide(L)'
;FNGDLAQLLSTRQEGFGGIAWVRTLCQPYSIPDSSGRYSFCGIDTTYFNFPTFSWTVTVMTHEMGHNFGSMHTQACWWPVEVNKIGAIDSCYTAEGGCFSSTRASYNGTIMSYCHLNGAIVLRNGFGSMPGDTIRLRYNQGACFGTVINSSEHPAKFSLMQNYPNPFNPGTNLQFDVPLDARVTLKVYDINGREIAQLKNSAYYSPGTYSIYFNTVNYALSSGVYFYKIFAVDASSPSKVLFTEVKKMLYIK
;
A
#
# COMPACT_ATOMS: atom_id res chain seq x y z
N PHE A 1 -17.62 -22.66 -4.53
CA PHE A 1 -16.26 -22.11 -4.56
C PHE A 1 -15.65 -22.32 -3.18
N ASN A 2 -14.46 -22.92 -3.10
CA ASN A 2 -13.81 -23.28 -1.83
C ASN A 2 -12.69 -22.32 -1.41
N GLY A 3 -12.54 -21.17 -2.08
CA GLY A 3 -11.57 -20.16 -1.69
C GLY A 3 -12.15 -19.07 -0.78
N ASP A 4 -11.26 -18.21 -0.31
CA ASP A 4 -11.60 -17.14 0.64
C ASP A 4 -12.25 -15.92 -0.04
N LEU A 5 -11.85 -15.64 -1.28
CA LEU A 5 -12.37 -14.54 -2.11
C LEU A 5 -12.22 -14.89 -3.60
N ALA A 6 -13.22 -14.58 -4.42
CA ALA A 6 -13.17 -14.72 -5.87
C ALA A 6 -13.35 -13.37 -6.57
N GLN A 7 -12.74 -13.20 -7.75
CA GLN A 7 -13.04 -12.09 -8.64
C GLN A 7 -13.32 -12.64 -10.03
N LEU A 8 -14.52 -12.40 -10.54
CA LEU A 8 -14.97 -12.84 -11.85
C LEU A 8 -14.70 -11.74 -12.87
N LEU A 9 -13.98 -12.06 -13.93
CA LEU A 9 -13.59 -11.09 -14.94
C LEU A 9 -14.31 -11.39 -16.26
N SER A 10 -14.77 -10.35 -16.94
CA SER A 10 -15.39 -10.45 -18.26
C SER A 10 -14.88 -9.37 -19.21
N THR A 11 -14.55 -9.78 -20.42
CA THR A 11 -14.24 -8.89 -21.56
C THR A 11 -15.41 -8.82 -22.56
N ARG A 12 -16.54 -9.50 -22.28
CA ARG A 12 -17.68 -9.59 -23.23
C ARG A 12 -18.36 -8.25 -23.48
N GLN A 13 -18.23 -7.32 -22.53
CA GLN A 13 -18.75 -5.98 -22.56
C GLN A 13 -17.72 -5.10 -21.82
N GLU A 14 -16.77 -4.54 -22.58
CA GLU A 14 -15.73 -3.65 -22.06
C GLU A 14 -16.38 -2.43 -21.35
N GLY A 15 -15.83 -2.00 -20.21
CA GLY A 15 -16.29 -0.79 -19.51
C GLY A 15 -17.62 -0.85 -18.74
N PHE A 16 -18.24 -2.01 -18.54
CA PHE A 16 -19.60 -2.12 -17.94
C PHE A 16 -19.70 -1.93 -16.41
N GLY A 17 -18.61 -1.54 -15.74
CA GLY A 17 -18.58 -1.43 -14.27
C GLY A 17 -18.19 -2.73 -13.57
N GLY A 18 -18.40 -2.75 -12.27
CA GLY A 18 -18.24 -3.92 -11.42
C GLY A 18 -19.40 -4.05 -10.44
N ILE A 19 -19.47 -5.23 -9.82
CA ILE A 19 -20.42 -5.53 -8.74
C ILE A 19 -19.65 -6.23 -7.64
N ALA A 20 -19.78 -5.73 -6.43
CA ALA A 20 -19.28 -6.35 -5.22
C ALA A 20 -20.23 -6.08 -4.06
N TRP A 21 -19.95 -6.76 -2.95
CA TRP A 21 -20.72 -6.65 -1.73
C TRP A 21 -19.81 -6.30 -0.58
N VAL A 22 -20.31 -5.45 0.30
CA VAL A 22 -19.61 -5.06 1.53
C VAL A 22 -19.80 -6.07 2.64
N ARG A 23 -18.77 -6.23 3.49
CA ARG A 23 -18.80 -7.09 4.68
C ARG A 23 -19.05 -8.57 4.39
N THR A 24 -18.63 -9.04 3.21
CA THR A 24 -18.81 -10.44 2.86
C THR A 24 -17.64 -11.33 3.25
N LEU A 25 -16.47 -10.77 3.62
CA LEU A 25 -15.33 -11.58 4.11
C LEU A 25 -15.78 -12.54 5.21
N CYS A 26 -15.35 -13.80 5.06
CA CYS A 26 -15.68 -14.90 5.96
C CYS A 26 -17.18 -15.25 6.09
N GLN A 27 -18.07 -14.61 5.33
CA GLN A 27 -19.49 -14.94 5.31
C GLN A 27 -19.80 -16.01 4.25
N PRO A 28 -20.83 -16.86 4.47
CA PRO A 28 -21.36 -17.74 3.42
C PRO A 28 -22.06 -16.91 2.33
N TYR A 29 -22.29 -17.52 1.17
CA TYR A 29 -23.09 -16.92 0.11
C TYR A 29 -24.56 -16.78 0.55
N SER A 30 -25.12 -15.58 0.40
CA SER A 30 -26.54 -15.30 0.59
C SER A 30 -27.27 -15.47 -0.75
N ILE A 31 -28.13 -16.48 -0.85
CA ILE A 31 -29.00 -16.68 -2.01
C ILE A 31 -30.00 -15.51 -2.17
N PRO A 32 -30.70 -15.04 -1.10
CA PRO A 32 -31.67 -13.95 -1.24
C PRO A 32 -31.07 -12.65 -1.78
N ASP A 33 -29.88 -12.30 -1.31
CA ASP A 33 -29.22 -11.04 -1.69
C ASP A 33 -28.26 -11.21 -2.87
N SER A 34 -28.12 -12.44 -3.36
CA SER A 34 -27.06 -12.86 -4.28
C SER A 34 -25.68 -12.34 -3.84
N SER A 35 -25.43 -12.27 -2.53
CA SER A 35 -24.24 -11.63 -1.97
C SER A 35 -23.22 -12.65 -1.50
N GLY A 36 -21.93 -12.37 -1.66
CA GLY A 36 -20.90 -13.28 -1.19
C GLY A 36 -19.49 -12.74 -1.29
N ARG A 37 -18.54 -13.63 -0.99
CA ARG A 37 -17.08 -13.41 -1.09
C ARG A 37 -16.63 -13.45 -2.54
N TYR A 38 -17.28 -12.64 -3.37
CA TYR A 38 -16.85 -12.45 -4.74
C TYR A 38 -17.16 -11.05 -5.22
N SER A 39 -16.53 -10.69 -6.33
CA SER A 39 -16.86 -9.55 -7.15
C SER A 39 -16.92 -9.94 -8.61
N PHE A 40 -17.62 -9.15 -9.41
CA PHE A 40 -17.59 -9.22 -10.86
C PHE A 40 -17.03 -7.91 -11.40
N CYS A 41 -16.17 -7.99 -12.43
CA CYS A 41 -15.56 -6.84 -13.07
C CYS A 41 -15.65 -6.99 -14.59
N GLY A 42 -16.30 -6.03 -15.25
CA GLY A 42 -16.15 -5.82 -16.69
C GLY A 42 -14.82 -5.13 -16.94
N ILE A 43 -13.86 -5.81 -17.57
CA ILE A 43 -12.50 -5.30 -17.78
C ILE A 43 -12.24 -5.03 -19.26
N ASP A 44 -11.28 -4.14 -19.51
CA ASP A 44 -10.74 -3.94 -20.85
C ASP A 44 -9.69 -5.01 -21.14
N THR A 45 -9.48 -5.30 -22.42
CA THR A 45 -8.45 -6.25 -22.89
C THR A 45 -7.01 -5.75 -22.69
N THR A 46 -6.82 -4.47 -22.38
CA THR A 46 -5.50 -3.86 -22.12
C THR A 46 -5.51 -3.04 -20.83
N TYR A 47 -4.32 -2.80 -20.26
CA TYR A 47 -4.19 -2.01 -19.03
C TYR A 47 -2.84 -1.28 -18.97
N PHE A 48 -2.79 -0.25 -18.13
CA PHE A 48 -1.55 0.42 -17.71
C PHE A 48 -1.20 -0.01 -16.30
N ASN A 49 0.09 -0.18 -16.02
CA ASN A 49 0.56 -0.51 -14.68
C ASN A 49 0.24 0.62 -13.69
N PHE A 50 -0.09 0.25 -12.45
CA PHE A 50 -0.12 1.18 -11.33
C PHE A 50 1.21 1.98 -11.26
N PRO A 51 1.18 3.29 -10.97
CA PRO A 51 0.05 4.11 -10.53
C PRO A 51 -0.71 4.83 -11.67
N THR A 52 -0.48 4.47 -12.93
CA THR A 52 -1.19 5.08 -14.06
C THR A 52 -2.62 4.54 -14.14
N PHE A 53 -3.60 5.43 -14.32
CA PHE A 53 -4.99 5.03 -14.45
C PHE A 53 -5.20 4.11 -15.66
N SER A 54 -5.83 2.97 -15.43
CA SER A 54 -6.49 2.16 -16.45
C SER A 54 -7.77 1.59 -15.86
N TRP A 55 -8.79 1.40 -16.70
CA TRP A 55 -10.09 0.91 -16.26
C TRP A 55 -9.95 -0.45 -15.56
N THR A 56 -9.29 -1.42 -16.21
CA THR A 56 -9.06 -2.78 -15.68
C THR A 56 -8.45 -2.78 -14.28
N VAL A 57 -7.35 -2.05 -14.06
CA VAL A 57 -6.73 -1.96 -12.72
C VAL A 57 -7.67 -1.31 -11.72
N THR A 58 -8.38 -0.25 -12.13
CA THR A 58 -9.27 0.50 -11.25
C THR A 58 -10.47 -0.33 -10.81
N VAL A 59 -11.22 -0.93 -11.74
CA VAL A 59 -12.42 -1.70 -11.42
C VAL A 59 -12.08 -2.93 -10.58
N MET A 60 -11.01 -3.66 -10.92
CA MET A 60 -10.59 -4.84 -10.14
C MET A 60 -10.23 -4.46 -8.70
N THR A 61 -9.49 -3.36 -8.50
CA THR A 61 -9.10 -2.91 -7.15
C THR A 61 -10.27 -2.29 -6.38
N HIS A 62 -11.16 -1.57 -7.07
CA HIS A 62 -12.37 -0.98 -6.50
C HIS A 62 -13.31 -2.04 -5.92
N GLU A 63 -13.66 -3.04 -6.72
CA GLU A 63 -14.58 -4.09 -6.29
C GLU A 63 -13.98 -4.97 -5.18
N MET A 64 -12.66 -5.19 -5.23
CA MET A 64 -11.96 -5.86 -4.14
C MET A 64 -12.06 -5.04 -2.84
N GLY A 65 -11.93 -3.71 -2.90
CA GLY A 65 -12.11 -2.82 -1.76
C GLY A 65 -13.48 -2.99 -1.07
N HIS A 66 -14.55 -3.20 -1.85
CA HIS A 66 -15.87 -3.53 -1.31
C HIS A 66 -15.92 -4.87 -0.61
N ASN A 67 -15.37 -5.92 -1.22
CA ASN A 67 -15.34 -7.22 -0.56
C ASN A 67 -14.60 -7.16 0.78
N PHE A 68 -13.50 -6.39 0.85
CA PHE A 68 -12.79 -6.07 2.10
C PHE A 68 -13.52 -5.06 3.00
N GLY A 69 -14.71 -4.60 2.63
CA GLY A 69 -15.65 -3.90 3.48
C GLY A 69 -15.63 -2.39 3.41
N SER A 70 -14.87 -1.79 2.48
CA SER A 70 -15.01 -0.36 2.20
C SER A 70 -16.31 -0.06 1.47
N MET A 71 -16.91 1.09 1.76
CA MET A 71 -17.94 1.68 0.92
C MET A 71 -17.32 2.67 -0.08
N HIS A 72 -18.14 3.24 -0.96
CA HIS A 72 -17.69 4.32 -1.82
C HIS A 72 -17.40 5.59 -1.02
N THR A 73 -16.54 6.44 -1.55
CA THR A 73 -16.20 7.74 -0.95
C THR A 73 -17.38 8.72 -0.93
N GLN A 74 -18.31 8.63 -1.88
CA GLN A 74 -19.55 9.41 -1.89
C GLN A 74 -20.63 8.90 -0.89
N ALA A 75 -20.33 7.87 -0.11
CA ALA A 75 -21.28 7.27 0.82
C ALA A 75 -21.43 8.09 2.10
N CYS A 76 -22.66 8.38 2.51
CA CYS A 76 -22.96 9.31 3.59
C CYS A 76 -22.74 8.76 5.00
N TRP A 77 -22.07 7.61 5.13
CA TRP A 77 -21.83 6.92 6.39
C TRP A 77 -20.38 7.05 6.88
N TRP A 78 -19.51 7.84 6.23
CA TRP A 78 -18.15 8.06 6.70
C TRP A 78 -18.13 8.96 7.93
N PRO A 79 -17.31 8.66 8.97
CA PRO A 79 -17.16 9.51 10.13
C PRO A 79 -16.30 10.74 9.81
N VAL A 80 -16.94 11.78 9.28
CA VAL A 80 -16.26 13.00 8.82
C VAL A 80 -15.89 13.94 9.97
N GLU A 81 -16.69 13.95 11.04
CA GLU A 81 -16.43 14.70 12.28
C GLU A 81 -16.92 13.87 13.48
N VAL A 82 -16.57 14.30 14.71
CA VAL A 82 -17.06 13.65 15.93
C VAL A 82 -18.60 13.66 15.94
N ASN A 83 -19.20 12.47 16.02
CA ASN A 83 -20.65 12.25 15.97
C ASN A 83 -21.35 12.71 14.68
N LYS A 84 -20.62 12.85 13.57
CA LYS A 84 -21.19 13.25 12.28
C LYS A 84 -20.75 12.30 11.19
N ILE A 85 -21.74 11.84 10.41
CA ILE A 85 -21.50 11.06 9.20
C ILE A 85 -21.74 11.91 7.95
N GLY A 86 -21.00 11.62 6.89
CA GLY A 86 -21.12 12.28 5.61
C GLY A 86 -20.31 11.57 4.54
N ALA A 87 -20.33 12.12 3.32
CA ALA A 87 -19.45 11.67 2.25
C ALA A 87 -18.08 12.37 2.34
N ILE A 88 -17.04 11.71 1.84
CA ILE A 88 -15.67 12.23 1.81
C ILE A 88 -15.22 12.70 0.42
N ASP A 89 -16.05 12.49 -0.60
CA ASP A 89 -16.03 13.28 -1.81
C ASP A 89 -17.43 13.54 -2.36
N SER A 90 -17.52 14.25 -3.48
CA SER A 90 -18.77 14.54 -4.19
C SER A 90 -18.60 14.38 -5.71
N CYS A 91 -17.76 13.44 -6.14
CA CYS A 91 -17.52 13.20 -7.57
C CYS A 91 -18.71 12.56 -8.28
N TYR A 92 -19.62 11.95 -7.52
CA TYR A 92 -20.85 11.35 -7.99
C TYR A 92 -21.99 11.67 -7.01
N THR A 93 -23.23 11.29 -7.33
CA THR A 93 -24.39 11.52 -6.46
C THR A 93 -24.21 10.82 -5.11
N ALA A 94 -24.58 11.50 -4.03
CA ALA A 94 -24.46 11.01 -2.66
C ALA A 94 -25.25 9.72 -2.42
N GLU A 95 -24.62 8.70 -1.85
CA GLU A 95 -25.35 7.53 -1.36
C GLU A 95 -25.86 7.83 0.04
N GLY A 96 -27.18 7.96 0.19
CA GLY A 96 -27.82 8.39 1.43
C GLY A 96 -28.11 9.89 1.52
N GLY A 97 -27.86 10.67 0.46
CA GLY A 97 -28.44 12.01 0.29
C GLY A 97 -27.87 13.13 1.17
N CYS A 98 -26.65 13.00 1.69
CA CYS A 98 -26.00 14.02 2.53
C CYS A 98 -25.47 15.26 1.78
N PHE A 99 -25.52 15.28 0.44
CA PHE A 99 -25.26 16.47 -0.37
C PHE A 99 -26.10 16.45 -1.66
N SER A 100 -26.33 17.63 -2.24
CA SER A 100 -27.24 17.84 -3.37
C SER A 100 -26.57 18.18 -4.70
N SER A 101 -25.26 18.43 -4.72
CA SER A 101 -24.52 18.74 -5.95
C SER A 101 -23.18 18.02 -6.01
N THR A 102 -22.87 17.48 -7.19
CA THR A 102 -21.55 16.92 -7.50
C THR A 102 -20.55 18.06 -7.65
N ARG A 103 -19.34 17.86 -7.13
CA ARG A 103 -18.21 18.76 -7.35
C ARG A 103 -17.06 17.96 -7.94
N ALA A 104 -16.36 18.55 -8.90
CA ALA A 104 -15.10 17.99 -9.35
C ALA A 104 -14.09 18.05 -8.20
N SER A 105 -13.92 16.93 -7.49
CA SER A 105 -12.82 16.77 -6.54
C SER A 105 -11.58 16.41 -7.33
N TYR A 106 -10.63 17.33 -7.44
CA TYR A 106 -9.31 17.04 -7.97
C TYR A 106 -8.61 16.14 -6.95
N ASN A 107 -8.37 14.86 -7.30
CA ASN A 107 -7.66 13.82 -6.53
C ASN A 107 -8.54 12.74 -5.86
N GLY A 108 -9.50 12.16 -6.59
CA GLY A 108 -10.21 10.95 -6.16
C GLY A 108 -9.30 9.74 -5.89
N THR A 109 -9.76 8.82 -5.04
CA THR A 109 -9.07 7.57 -4.69
C THR A 109 -9.68 6.38 -5.44
N ILE A 110 -9.16 5.17 -5.22
CA ILE A 110 -9.68 3.94 -5.84
C ILE A 110 -11.18 3.76 -5.58
N MET A 111 -11.67 4.05 -4.37
CA MET A 111 -13.10 3.88 -4.02
C MET A 111 -14.01 5.00 -4.52
N SER A 112 -13.50 5.95 -5.30
CA SER A 112 -14.29 7.06 -5.81
C SER A 112 -14.74 6.91 -7.25
N TYR A 113 -15.84 7.58 -7.54
CA TYR A 113 -16.36 7.69 -8.90
C TYR A 113 -15.78 8.90 -9.64
N CYS A 114 -14.68 9.49 -9.14
CA CYS A 114 -14.02 10.63 -9.77
C CYS A 114 -13.43 10.30 -11.15
N HIS A 115 -13.29 9.01 -11.50
CA HIS A 115 -12.90 8.59 -12.84
C HIS A 115 -13.89 9.05 -13.92
N LEU A 116 -15.19 9.20 -13.58
CA LEU A 116 -16.23 9.70 -14.50
C LEU A 116 -15.97 11.14 -14.97
N ASN A 117 -15.23 11.92 -14.17
CA ASN A 117 -14.89 13.30 -14.46
C ASN A 117 -13.38 13.51 -14.68
N GLY A 118 -12.61 12.42 -14.88
CA GLY A 118 -11.16 12.46 -15.10
C GLY A 118 -10.30 12.86 -13.89
N ALA A 119 -10.87 12.87 -12.69
CA ALA A 119 -10.23 13.44 -11.49
C ALA A 119 -9.67 12.39 -10.51
N ILE A 120 -9.68 11.11 -10.89
CA ILE A 120 -9.09 10.02 -10.10
C ILE A 120 -7.56 10.02 -10.19
N VAL A 121 -6.90 9.72 -9.06
CA VAL A 121 -5.45 9.61 -8.98
C VAL A 121 -5.09 8.32 -8.26
N LEU A 122 -4.81 7.25 -9.01
CA LEU A 122 -4.58 5.91 -8.44
C LEU A 122 -3.42 5.85 -7.43
N ARG A 123 -2.41 6.72 -7.54
CA ARG A 123 -1.31 6.78 -6.55
C ARG A 123 -1.78 7.07 -5.13
N ASN A 124 -2.98 7.64 -4.96
CA ASN A 124 -3.59 7.88 -3.65
C ASN A 124 -4.12 6.58 -3.01
N GLY A 125 -4.08 5.46 -3.74
CA GLY A 125 -4.59 4.17 -3.30
C GLY A 125 -6.06 4.24 -2.92
N PHE A 126 -6.43 3.57 -1.84
CA PHE A 126 -7.78 3.65 -1.28
C PHE A 126 -8.06 4.97 -0.53
N GLY A 127 -7.03 5.75 -0.17
CA GLY A 127 -7.15 6.84 0.80
C GLY A 127 -7.21 6.34 2.25
N SER A 128 -7.28 7.27 3.20
CA SER A 128 -7.24 6.95 4.63
C SER A 128 -8.47 6.17 5.08
N MET A 129 -9.68 6.76 5.03
CA MET A 129 -10.87 6.11 5.59
C MET A 129 -11.25 4.78 4.90
N PRO A 130 -11.26 4.69 3.55
CA PRO A 130 -11.46 3.41 2.87
C PRO A 130 -10.37 2.38 3.20
N GLY A 131 -9.11 2.78 3.18
CA GLY A 131 -7.98 1.89 3.50
C GLY A 131 -8.02 1.39 4.94
N ASP A 132 -8.35 2.27 5.90
CA ASP A 132 -8.46 1.93 7.32
C ASP A 132 -9.61 0.95 7.56
N THR A 133 -10.72 1.13 6.85
CA THR A 133 -11.84 0.20 6.89
C THR A 133 -11.44 -1.17 6.34
N ILE A 134 -10.75 -1.22 5.20
CA ILE A 134 -10.24 -2.47 4.60
C ILE A 134 -9.36 -3.22 5.60
N ARG A 135 -8.37 -2.54 6.20
CA ARG A 135 -7.45 -3.16 7.17
C ARG A 135 -8.18 -3.61 8.44
N LEU A 136 -9.11 -2.80 8.95
CA LEU A 136 -9.93 -3.17 10.10
C LEU A 136 -10.73 -4.45 9.85
N ARG A 137 -11.41 -4.54 8.70
CA ARG A 137 -12.27 -5.67 8.34
C ARG A 137 -11.48 -6.94 8.03
N TYR A 138 -10.32 -6.79 7.38
CA TYR A 138 -9.38 -7.88 7.21
C TYR A 138 -8.96 -8.47 8.56
N ASN A 139 -8.54 -7.63 9.50
CA ASN A 139 -8.10 -8.05 10.83
C ASN A 139 -9.24 -8.68 11.67
N GLN A 140 -10.50 -8.36 11.37
CA GLN A 140 -11.68 -8.97 11.99
C GLN A 140 -12.11 -10.29 11.33
N GLY A 141 -11.54 -10.65 10.18
CA GLY A 141 -11.93 -11.82 9.40
C GLY A 141 -11.46 -13.13 10.03
N ALA A 142 -12.37 -13.84 10.70
CA ALA A 142 -12.07 -15.10 11.40
C ALA A 142 -11.69 -16.28 10.49
N CYS A 143 -11.93 -16.18 9.18
CA CYS A 143 -11.59 -17.21 8.20
C CYS A 143 -10.15 -17.11 7.67
N PHE A 144 -9.45 -16.00 7.92
CA PHE A 144 -8.06 -15.90 7.52
C PHE A 144 -7.19 -16.64 8.54
N GLY A 145 -6.31 -17.51 8.03
CA GLY A 145 -5.24 -18.08 8.83
C GLY A 145 -4.20 -17.03 9.23
N THR A 146 -3.20 -17.44 10.01
CA THR A 146 -2.02 -16.61 10.26
C THR A 146 -1.43 -16.16 8.92
N VAL A 147 -1.22 -14.84 8.76
CA VAL A 147 -0.64 -14.27 7.54
C VAL A 147 0.73 -14.91 7.29
N ILE A 148 0.78 -15.87 6.37
CA ILE A 148 2.02 -16.48 5.90
C ILE A 148 2.44 -15.74 4.64
N ASN A 149 3.29 -14.73 4.80
CA ASN A 149 3.86 -13.91 3.72
C ASN A 149 2.82 -13.25 2.81
N SER A 150 2.28 -12.10 3.21
CA SER A 150 1.94 -11.11 2.20
C SER A 150 3.25 -10.47 1.72
N SER A 151 3.38 -10.16 0.43
CA SER A 151 4.55 -9.42 -0.10
C SER A 151 4.73 -8.03 0.53
N GLU A 152 3.76 -7.58 1.34
CA GLU A 152 3.80 -6.34 2.11
C GLU A 152 4.26 -6.54 3.56
N HIS A 153 4.28 -7.77 4.10
CA HIS A 153 4.67 -8.05 5.46
C HIS A 153 5.83 -9.05 5.51
N PRO A 154 7.07 -8.57 5.66
CA PRO A 154 8.23 -9.45 5.70
C PRO A 154 8.15 -10.43 6.87
N ALA A 155 8.52 -11.69 6.64
CA ALA A 155 8.60 -12.70 7.71
C ALA A 155 9.85 -12.57 8.58
N LYS A 156 10.89 -11.89 8.09
CA LYS A 156 12.16 -11.70 8.80
C LYS A 156 12.79 -10.37 8.43
N PHE A 157 13.70 -9.91 9.28
CA PHE A 157 14.58 -8.81 8.91
C PHE A 157 15.49 -9.23 7.76
N SER A 158 15.72 -8.31 6.83
CA SER A 158 16.66 -8.51 5.73
C SER A 158 17.23 -7.17 5.28
N LEU A 159 18.50 -7.16 4.85
CA LEU A 159 19.10 -6.04 4.13
C LEU A 159 19.45 -6.49 2.72
N MET A 160 18.80 -5.91 1.71
CA MET A 160 19.05 -6.26 0.31
C MET A 160 20.30 -5.57 -0.21
N GLN A 161 20.87 -6.14 -1.27
CA GLN A 161 21.95 -5.50 -2.03
C GLN A 161 21.42 -4.21 -2.67
N ASN A 162 22.18 -3.12 -2.58
CA ASN A 162 21.80 -1.84 -3.15
C ASN A 162 21.63 -1.93 -4.69
N TYR A 163 20.69 -1.18 -5.24
CA TYR A 163 20.48 -1.11 -6.69
C TYR A 163 20.26 0.34 -7.17
N PRO A 164 20.97 0.78 -8.23
CA PRO A 164 22.03 0.06 -8.96
C PRO A 164 23.29 -0.17 -8.10
N ASN A 165 24.12 -1.15 -8.47
CA ASN A 165 25.46 -1.40 -7.92
C ASN A 165 26.36 -2.03 -9.00
N PRO A 166 27.38 -1.34 -9.55
CA PRO A 166 27.87 -0.02 -9.15
C PRO A 166 26.85 1.12 -9.34
N PHE A 167 27.05 2.25 -8.67
CA PHE A 167 26.14 3.39 -8.75
C PHE A 167 26.84 4.74 -8.93
N ASN A 168 26.14 5.70 -9.54
CA ASN A 168 26.49 7.11 -9.62
C ASN A 168 25.28 7.97 -10.07
N PRO A 169 24.93 9.08 -9.40
CA PRO A 169 25.39 9.51 -8.08
C PRO A 169 24.60 8.86 -6.93
N GLY A 170 23.57 8.05 -7.22
CA GLY A 170 22.70 7.51 -6.18
C GLY A 170 22.26 6.06 -6.38
N THR A 171 21.83 5.45 -5.29
CA THR A 171 21.40 4.05 -5.21
C THR A 171 20.29 3.91 -4.16
N ASN A 172 19.48 2.86 -4.27
CA ASN A 172 18.46 2.52 -3.29
C ASN A 172 18.93 1.43 -2.34
N LEU A 173 18.73 1.65 -1.05
CA LEU A 173 19.00 0.70 0.03
C LEU A 173 17.68 0.14 0.56
N GLN A 174 17.37 -1.11 0.20
CA GLN A 174 16.13 -1.76 0.58
C GLN A 174 16.32 -2.70 1.77
N PHE A 175 15.38 -2.69 2.71
CA PHE A 175 15.39 -3.56 3.89
C PHE A 175 13.97 -3.92 4.35
N ASP A 176 13.88 -5.07 5.00
CA ASP A 176 12.64 -5.62 5.53
C ASP A 176 12.59 -5.51 7.05
N VAL A 177 11.41 -5.17 7.57
CA VAL A 177 11.10 -5.11 9.01
C VAL A 177 9.88 -5.99 9.28
N PRO A 178 9.98 -7.09 10.04
CA PRO A 178 8.86 -8.00 10.29
C PRO A 178 8.01 -7.60 11.52
N LEU A 179 8.49 -6.69 12.36
CA LEU A 179 7.86 -6.28 13.61
C LEU A 179 8.31 -4.86 13.99
N ASP A 180 7.55 -4.15 14.83
CA ASP A 180 7.84 -2.77 15.22
C ASP A 180 9.28 -2.61 15.77
N ALA A 181 10.08 -1.79 15.09
CA ALA A 181 11.50 -1.65 15.39
C ALA A 181 11.97 -0.20 15.27
N ARG A 182 13.06 0.11 15.96
CA ARG A 182 13.85 1.33 15.75
C ARG A 182 15.09 0.99 14.94
N VAL A 183 15.20 1.58 13.76
CA VAL A 183 16.25 1.30 12.78
C VAL A 183 17.24 2.47 12.69
N THR A 184 18.51 2.13 12.73
CA THR A 184 19.64 3.00 12.40
C THR A 184 20.31 2.48 11.13
N LEU A 185 20.45 3.33 10.11
CA LEU A 185 21.07 2.99 8.83
C LEU A 185 22.19 3.97 8.55
N LYS A 186 23.41 3.45 8.42
CA LYS A 186 24.64 4.23 8.28
C LYS A 186 25.50 3.73 7.13
N VAL A 187 26.29 4.62 6.55
CA VAL A 187 27.26 4.36 5.48
C VAL A 187 28.68 4.58 6.01
N TYR A 188 29.60 3.72 5.61
CA TYR A 188 31.00 3.69 6.04
C TYR A 188 31.95 3.57 4.84
N ASP A 189 33.15 4.10 4.97
CA ASP A 189 34.26 3.81 4.04
C ASP A 189 34.98 2.50 4.39
N ILE A 190 35.98 2.12 3.58
CA ILE A 190 36.74 0.87 3.76
C ILE A 190 37.53 0.82 5.06
N ASN A 191 37.81 1.96 5.68
CA ASN A 191 38.50 2.05 6.97
C ASN A 191 37.52 2.01 8.15
N GLY A 192 36.22 1.85 7.89
CA GLY A 192 35.18 1.81 8.91
C GLY A 192 34.77 3.19 9.44
N ARG A 193 35.21 4.29 8.81
CA ARG A 193 34.78 5.64 9.20
C ARG A 193 33.35 5.88 8.72
N GLU A 194 32.49 6.38 9.62
CA GLU A 194 31.12 6.78 9.28
C GLU A 194 31.14 7.98 8.31
N ILE A 195 30.48 7.81 7.18
CA ILE A 195 30.39 8.80 6.10
C ILE A 195 29.02 9.47 6.09
N ALA A 196 27.96 8.71 6.36
CA ALA A 196 26.60 9.22 6.38
C ALA A 196 25.73 8.46 7.39
N GLN A 197 24.81 9.19 8.01
CA GLN A 197 23.76 8.63 8.86
C GLN A 197 22.41 8.88 8.18
N LEU A 198 21.91 7.85 7.49
CA LEU A 198 20.70 7.96 6.67
C LEU A 198 19.44 7.92 7.53
N LYS A 199 19.48 7.14 8.62
CA LYS A 199 18.44 7.06 9.65
C LYS A 199 19.08 6.87 11.01
N ASN A 200 18.46 7.45 12.04
CA ASN A 200 18.92 7.38 13.42
C ASN A 200 17.78 6.99 14.35
N SER A 201 17.77 5.74 14.84
CA SER A 201 16.75 5.22 15.76
C SER A 201 15.30 5.53 15.32
N ALA A 202 15.07 5.52 14.00
CA ALA A 202 13.80 5.88 13.41
C ALA A 202 12.81 4.72 13.58
N TYR A 203 11.57 5.03 13.96
CA TYR A 203 10.52 4.03 14.12
C TYR A 203 10.05 3.50 12.77
N TYR A 204 9.91 2.18 12.66
CA TYR A 204 9.34 1.49 11.52
C TYR A 204 8.34 0.44 12.00
N SER A 205 7.15 0.43 11.40
CA SER A 205 6.19 -0.66 11.52
C SER A 205 6.65 -1.87 10.69
N PRO A 206 5.97 -3.02 10.75
CA PRO A 206 6.22 -4.09 9.79
C PRO A 206 6.06 -3.59 8.34
N GLY A 207 6.98 -3.96 7.46
CA GLY A 207 6.97 -3.59 6.05
C GLY A 207 8.34 -3.67 5.39
N THR A 208 8.34 -3.51 4.05
CA THR A 208 9.55 -3.35 3.25
C THR A 208 9.78 -1.88 2.94
N TYR A 209 11.01 -1.40 3.18
CA TYR A 209 11.37 0.01 3.06
C TYR A 209 12.53 0.19 2.09
N SER A 210 12.56 1.33 1.39
CA SER A 210 13.64 1.71 0.49
C SER A 210 14.11 3.14 0.80
N ILE A 211 15.41 3.31 1.00
CA ILE A 211 16.04 4.59 1.28
C ILE A 211 16.97 4.95 0.13
N TYR A 212 16.72 6.09 -0.51
CA TYR A 212 17.60 6.62 -1.53
C TYR A 212 18.84 7.27 -0.91
N PHE A 213 20.03 6.84 -1.34
CA PHE A 213 21.31 7.40 -0.96
C PHE A 213 21.94 8.11 -2.15
N ASN A 214 22.25 9.41 -2.00
CA ASN A 214 22.88 10.24 -3.02
C ASN A 214 24.22 10.77 -2.51
N THR A 215 25.29 10.59 -3.29
CA THR A 215 26.67 10.91 -2.89
C THR A 215 27.07 12.37 -3.10
N VAL A 216 26.25 13.18 -3.81
CA VAL A 216 26.58 14.57 -4.17
C VAL A 216 26.97 15.41 -2.94
N ASN A 217 26.28 15.24 -1.82
CA ASN A 217 26.54 16.00 -0.60
C ASN A 217 27.70 15.46 0.25
N TYR A 218 28.28 14.31 -0.12
CA TYR A 218 29.30 13.61 0.67
C TYR A 218 30.67 13.58 0.00
N ALA A 219 30.79 14.15 -1.22
CA ALA A 219 32.04 14.27 -1.96
C ALA A 219 32.87 12.96 -2.05
N LEU A 220 32.19 11.82 -2.21
CA LEU A 220 32.82 10.50 -2.21
C LEU A 220 33.80 10.32 -3.39
N SER A 221 34.85 9.53 -3.20
CA SER A 221 35.73 9.10 -4.31
C SER A 221 35.24 7.76 -4.86
N SER A 222 35.54 7.43 -6.12
CA SER A 222 35.26 6.09 -6.64
C SER A 222 35.89 5.04 -5.73
N GLY A 223 35.14 4.00 -5.36
CA GLY A 223 35.62 3.00 -4.43
C GLY A 223 34.54 2.17 -3.76
N VAL A 224 35.00 1.33 -2.84
CA VAL A 224 34.16 0.43 -2.06
C VAL A 224 33.70 1.12 -0.78
N TYR A 225 32.40 1.04 -0.53
CA TYR A 225 31.75 1.53 0.68
C TYR A 225 30.91 0.43 1.30
N PHE A 226 30.51 0.62 2.55
CA PHE A 226 29.65 -0.31 3.26
C PHE A 226 28.45 0.43 3.82
N TYR A 227 27.30 -0.23 3.87
CA TYR A 227 26.15 0.25 4.64
C TYR A 227 25.73 -0.80 5.65
N LYS A 228 25.39 -0.33 6.84
CA LYS A 228 25.02 -1.16 7.98
C LYS A 228 23.64 -0.77 8.48
N ILE A 229 22.79 -1.76 8.64
CA ILE A 229 21.54 -1.64 9.37
C ILE A 229 21.72 -2.18 10.78
N PHE A 230 21.07 -1.51 11.73
CA PHE A 230 20.97 -1.93 13.11
C PHE A 230 19.54 -1.67 13.59
N ALA A 231 18.83 -2.72 14.00
CA ALA A 231 17.45 -2.65 14.46
C ALA A 231 17.33 -3.17 15.90
N VAL A 232 16.59 -2.43 16.72
CA VAL A 232 16.22 -2.80 18.09
C VAL A 232 14.71 -2.81 18.25
N ASP A 233 14.23 -3.54 19.25
CA ASP A 233 12.82 -3.60 19.59
C ASP A 233 12.28 -2.20 19.94
N ALA A 234 11.15 -1.81 19.33
CA ALA A 234 10.60 -0.47 19.52
C ALA A 234 10.17 -0.19 20.97
N SER A 235 9.77 -1.25 21.70
CA SER A 235 9.35 -1.17 23.10
C SER A 235 10.52 -1.34 24.08
N SER A 236 11.59 -2.02 23.64
CA SER A 236 12.74 -2.37 24.48
C SER A 236 14.05 -2.10 23.73
N PRO A 237 14.56 -0.85 23.72
CA PRO A 237 15.74 -0.47 22.93
C PRO A 237 17.04 -1.23 23.27
N SER A 238 17.11 -1.90 24.42
CA SER A 238 18.22 -2.79 24.81
C SER A 238 18.22 -4.14 24.08
N LYS A 239 17.08 -4.54 23.51
CA LYS A 239 16.92 -5.80 22.77
C LYS A 239 17.28 -5.57 21.30
N VAL A 240 18.45 -6.05 20.91
CA VAL A 240 18.89 -6.06 19.51
C VAL A 240 18.12 -7.12 18.74
N LEU A 241 17.50 -6.72 17.63
CA LEU A 241 16.72 -7.62 16.77
C LEU A 241 17.52 -8.04 15.55
N PHE A 242 18.28 -7.12 14.95
CA PHE A 242 18.94 -7.36 13.68
C PHE A 242 20.14 -6.45 13.47
N THR A 243 21.19 -7.01 12.88
CA THR A 243 22.28 -6.23 12.30
C THR A 243 22.84 -6.93 11.08
N GLU A 244 23.03 -6.17 10.01
CA GLU A 244 23.63 -6.68 8.79
C GLU A 244 24.44 -5.57 8.11
N VAL A 245 25.49 -5.96 7.39
CA VAL A 245 26.35 -5.06 6.61
C VAL A 245 26.39 -5.57 5.17
N LYS A 246 26.30 -4.64 4.22
CA LYS A 246 26.47 -4.92 2.78
C LYS A 246 27.50 -3.99 2.17
N LYS A 247 28.16 -4.49 1.14
CA LYS A 247 29.18 -3.78 0.35
C LYS A 247 28.52 -3.10 -0.85
N MET A 248 28.90 -1.88 -1.17
CA MET A 248 28.49 -1.16 -2.39
C MET A 248 29.69 -0.55 -3.10
N LEU A 249 29.59 -0.38 -4.42
CA LEU A 249 30.65 0.15 -5.27
C LEU A 249 30.18 1.46 -5.92
N TYR A 250 30.85 2.56 -5.61
CA TYR A 250 30.60 3.88 -6.21
C TYR A 250 31.65 4.17 -7.29
N ILE A 251 31.23 4.67 -8.46
CA ILE A 251 32.13 4.98 -9.59
C ILE A 251 31.77 6.37 -10.14
N LYS A 252 32.66 7.36 -9.96
CA LYS A 252 32.57 8.68 -10.57
C LYS A 252 32.85 8.67 -12.08
#